data_AF-A0A7V3UCY6-F1
#
_entry.id   AF-A0A7V3UCY6-F1
#
_cell.length_a   1.000
_cell.length_b   1.000
_cell.length_c   1.000
_cell.angle_alpha   90.00
_cell.angle_beta   90.00
_cell.angle_gamma   90.00
#
_symmetry.space_group_name_H-M   'P 1'
#
loop_
_entity.id
_entity.type
_entity.pdbx_description
1 polymer ?
#
loop_
_entity_poly.entity_id
_entity_poly.type
_entity_poly.pdbx_seq_one_letter_code
_entity_poly.pdbx_strand_id
1 'polypeptide(L)'
;MYVYETLSEAINDLRKRGYIIDFNIEDNCLVCHTDRFDVNDFEIVEVHRFEGETNPDDSSVLYAIESKKGDKGLLVSAYGAYAEGMSIDMATKLALHREG
;
A
#
# COMPACT_ATOMS: atom_id res chain seq x y z
N MET A 1 -9.38 13.35 -6.26
CA MET A 1 -8.92 12.99 -4.91
C MET A 1 -10.11 12.43 -4.16
N TYR A 2 -10.11 11.13 -3.89
CA TYR A 2 -11.04 10.53 -2.95
C TYR A 2 -10.45 10.71 -1.55
N VAL A 3 -11.23 11.29 -0.65
CA VAL A 3 -10.87 11.45 0.76
C VAL A 3 -11.75 10.48 1.52
N TYR A 4 -11.13 9.57 2.24
CA TYR A 4 -11.81 8.61 3.09
C TYR A 4 -11.57 8.98 4.54
N GLU A 5 -12.58 8.85 5.39
CA GLU A 5 -12.45 9.15 6.82
C GLU A 5 -11.70 8.02 7.54
N THR A 6 -11.95 6.77 7.13
CA THR A 6 -11.33 5.60 7.73
C THR A 6 -10.62 4.70 6.71
N LEU A 7 -9.60 3.97 7.17
CA LEU A 7 -8.89 2.97 6.37
C LEU A 7 -9.85 1.92 5.79
N SER A 8 -10.79 1.47 6.62
CA SER A 8 -11.81 0.47 6.26
C SER A 8 -12.69 0.94 5.10
N GLU A 9 -13.08 2.22 5.08
CA GLU A 9 -13.87 2.78 3.98
C GLU A 9 -13.10 2.83 2.67
N ALA A 10 -11.84 3.26 2.72
CA ALA A 10 -10.96 3.32 1.55
C ALA A 10 -10.75 1.93 0.95
N ILE A 11 -10.45 0.93 1.79
CA ILE A 11 -10.32 -0.46 1.37
C ILE A 11 -11.61 -0.94 0.73
N ASN A 12 -12.76 -0.69 1.35
CA ASN A 12 -14.04 -1.16 0.84
C ASN A 12 -14.40 -0.50 -0.51
N ASP A 13 -14.11 0.78 -0.70
CA ASP A 13 -14.33 1.46 -1.98
C ASP A 13 -13.38 0.94 -3.07
N LEU A 14 -12.09 0.81 -2.77
CA LEU A 14 -11.12 0.27 -3.71
C LEU A 14 -11.45 -1.18 -4.10
N ARG A 15 -11.90 -2.01 -3.14
CA ARG A 15 -12.40 -3.36 -3.45
C ARG A 15 -13.56 -3.35 -4.43
N LYS A 16 -14.49 -2.39 -4.32
CA LYS A 16 -15.58 -2.19 -5.31
C LYS A 16 -15.07 -1.77 -6.69
N ARG A 17 -13.93 -1.07 -6.76
CA ARG A 17 -13.25 -0.70 -8.02
C ARG A 17 -12.45 -1.85 -8.63
N GLY A 18 -12.33 -2.99 -7.94
CA GLY A 18 -11.61 -4.17 -8.41
C GLY A 18 -10.24 -4.38 -7.76
N TYR A 19 -9.83 -3.57 -6.79
CA TYR A 19 -8.63 -3.81 -5.99
C TYR A 19 -8.91 -4.85 -4.91
N ILE A 20 -8.94 -6.13 -5.32
CA ILE A 20 -9.32 -7.25 -4.46
C ILE A 20 -8.12 -8.03 -3.92
N ILE A 21 -6.93 -7.75 -4.43
CA ILE A 21 -5.69 -8.42 -4.04
C ILE A 21 -5.13 -7.73 -2.80
N ASP A 22 -4.85 -8.51 -1.75
CA ASP A 22 -4.13 -8.03 -0.58
C ASP A 22 -2.63 -8.26 -0.81
N PHE A 23 -1.89 -7.18 -1.05
CA PHE A 23 -0.44 -7.21 -1.16
C PHE A 23 0.17 -7.08 0.23
N ASN A 24 1.17 -7.90 0.51
CA ASN A 24 1.97 -7.79 1.72
C ASN A 24 3.44 -7.57 1.38
N ILE A 25 4.16 -6.84 2.21
CA ILE A 25 5.62 -6.72 2.09
C ILE A 25 6.25 -7.87 2.86
N GLU A 26 6.95 -8.74 2.15
CA GLU A 26 7.70 -9.83 2.76
C GLU A 26 9.07 -9.92 2.08
N ASP A 27 10.14 -9.90 2.89
CA ASP A 27 11.53 -10.02 2.45
C ASP A 27 11.81 -9.20 1.18
N ASN A 28 11.42 -7.92 1.22
CA ASN A 28 11.73 -6.95 0.17
C ASN A 28 11.00 -7.14 -1.18
N CYS A 29 9.98 -8.00 -1.23
CA CYS A 29 9.11 -8.22 -2.39
C CYS A 29 7.64 -7.99 -2.00
N LEU A 30 6.81 -7.56 -2.96
CA LEU A 30 5.37 -7.59 -2.76
C LEU A 30 4.92 -9.03 -2.97
N VAL A 31 4.54 -9.69 -1.89
CA VAL A 31 4.01 -11.03 -1.94
C VAL A 31 2.49 -10.94 -1.99
N CYS A 32 1.92 -11.49 -3.06
CA CYS A 32 0.50 -11.74 -3.18
C CYS A 32 0.31 -13.25 -3.17
N HIS A 33 -0.11 -13.78 -2.01
CA HIS A 33 -0.39 -15.20 -1.80
C HIS A 33 0.84 -16.11 -2.00
N THR A 34 1.20 -16.42 -3.26
CA THR A 34 2.34 -17.26 -3.67
C THR A 34 3.23 -16.56 -4.70
N ASP A 35 2.73 -15.50 -5.33
CA ASP A 35 3.44 -14.74 -6.35
C ASP A 35 4.26 -13.61 -5.73
N ARG A 36 5.50 -13.49 -6.18
CA ARG A 36 6.43 -12.42 -5.78
C ARG A 36 6.49 -11.39 -6.88
N PHE A 37 5.97 -10.21 -6.59
CA PHE A 37 6.06 -9.04 -7.46
C PHE A 37 7.23 -8.19 -7.02
N ASP A 38 8.14 -7.96 -7.96
CA ASP A 38 9.25 -7.04 -7.76
C ASP A 38 8.71 -5.60 -7.75
N VAL A 39 9.44 -4.71 -7.08
CA VAL A 39 9.12 -3.28 -7.03
C VAL A 39 8.93 -2.65 -8.42
N ASN A 40 9.52 -3.21 -9.46
CA ASN A 40 9.40 -2.75 -10.85
C ASN A 40 8.20 -3.34 -11.63
N ASP A 41 7.54 -4.37 -11.10
CA ASP A 41 6.43 -5.07 -11.75
C ASP A 41 5.06 -4.44 -11.46
N PHE A 42 5.04 -3.48 -10.53
CA PHE A 42 3.85 -2.74 -10.14
C PHE A 42 4.07 -1.22 -10.07
N GLU A 43 2.96 -0.51 -10.10
CA GLU A 43 2.87 0.93 -9.98
C GLU A 43 1.84 1.31 -8.92
N ILE A 44 2.14 2.36 -8.17
CA ILE A 44 1.25 2.89 -7.14
C ILE A 44 0.34 3.90 -7.84
N VAL A 45 -0.97 3.64 -7.81
CA VAL A 45 -2.00 4.44 -8.47
C VAL A 45 -2.60 5.47 -7.52
N GLU A 46 -2.85 5.08 -6.27
CA GLU A 46 -3.40 5.97 -5.23
C GLU A 46 -2.69 5.73 -3.89
N VAL A 47 -2.53 6.79 -3.10
CA VAL A 47 -1.97 6.74 -1.75
C VAL A 47 -2.89 7.47 -0.80
N HIS A 48 -3.30 6.80 0.28
CA HIS A 48 -4.16 7.34 1.32
C HIS A 48 -3.51 7.14 2.67
N ARG A 49 -3.19 8.24 3.36
CA ARG A 49 -2.68 8.21 4.73
C ARG A 49 -3.85 8.36 5.70
N PHE A 50 -3.89 7.47 6.68
CA PHE A 50 -4.81 7.46 7.80
C PHE A 50 -4.02 7.62 9.08
N GLU A 51 -4.54 8.43 9.98
CA GLU A 51 -4.02 8.56 11.33
C GLU A 51 -4.81 7.59 12.20
N GLY A 52 -4.13 6.74 12.95
CA GLY A 52 -4.74 5.71 13.75
C GLY A 52 -5.69 6.34 14.76
N GLU A 53 -6.94 5.86 14.76
CA GLU A 53 -7.97 6.33 15.67
C GLU A 53 -7.57 6.10 17.15
N THR A 54 -6.75 5.08 17.39
CA THR A 54 -6.30 4.68 18.72
C THR A 54 -5.05 5.45 19.18
N ASN A 55 -4.09 5.65 18.27
CA ASN A 55 -2.83 6.33 18.57
C ASN A 55 -2.52 7.31 17.43
N PRO A 56 -2.38 8.63 17.70
CA PRO A 56 -1.98 9.59 16.67
C PRO A 56 -0.56 9.34 16.13
N ASP A 57 0.24 8.57 16.86
CA ASP A 57 1.57 8.10 16.45
C ASP A 57 1.49 6.87 15.51
N ASP A 58 0.39 6.13 15.54
CA ASP A 58 0.16 4.97 14.67
C ASP A 58 -0.48 5.46 13.37
N SER A 59 0.34 5.84 12.39
CA SER A 59 -0.18 6.25 11.09
C SER A 59 -0.14 5.09 10.11
N SER A 60 -1.26 4.81 9.46
CA SER A 60 -1.36 3.76 8.45
C SER A 60 -1.42 4.39 7.07
N VAL A 61 -0.70 3.84 6.10
CA VAL A 61 -0.77 4.29 4.71
C VAL A 61 -1.27 3.14 3.86
N LEU A 62 -2.37 3.39 3.15
CA LEU A 62 -2.93 2.51 2.15
C LEU A 62 -2.42 2.92 0.78
N TYR A 63 -1.80 1.99 0.08
CA TYR A 63 -1.35 2.14 -1.30
C TYR A 63 -2.23 1.28 -2.18
N ALA A 64 -2.90 1.90 -3.16
CA ALA A 64 -3.54 1.18 -4.25
C ALA A 64 -2.50 0.91 -5.33
N ILE A 65 -2.29 -0.37 -5.61
CA ILE A 65 -1.22 -0.86 -6.47
C ILE A 65 -1.82 -1.58 -7.67
N GLU A 66 -1.28 -1.31 -8.85
CA GLU A 66 -1.62 -1.98 -10.08
C GLU A 66 -0.36 -2.62 -10.68
N SER A 67 -0.41 -3.93 -10.92
CA SER A 67 0.62 -4.64 -11.68
C SER A 67 0.53 -4.29 -13.15
N LYS A 68 1.66 -4.32 -13.84
CA LYS A 68 1.73 -4.22 -15.31
C LYS A 68 0.88 -5.27 -16.04
N LYS A 69 0.52 -6.36 -15.37
CA LYS A 69 -0.36 -7.41 -15.88
C LYS A 69 -1.85 -7.07 -15.78
N GLY A 70 -2.21 -5.98 -15.09
CA GLY A 70 -3.59 -5.56 -14.83
C GLY A 70 -4.13 -6.03 -13.47
N ASP A 71 -3.33 -6.71 -12.66
CA ASP A 71 -3.69 -7.12 -11.30
C ASP A 71 -3.77 -5.91 -10.37
N LYS A 72 -4.92 -5.72 -9.74
CA LYS A 72 -5.19 -4.58 -8.84
C LYS A 72 -5.26 -5.05 -7.40
N GLY A 73 -4.47 -4.42 -6.54
CA GLY A 73 -4.46 -4.75 -5.12
C GLY A 73 -4.15 -3.58 -4.20
N LEU A 74 -4.18 -3.89 -2.92
CA LEU A 74 -4.09 -2.96 -1.81
C LEU A 74 -2.93 -3.37 -0.93
N LEU A 75 -2.08 -2.41 -0.59
CA LEU A 75 -1.01 -2.57 0.35
C LEU A 75 -1.24 -1.64 1.53
N VAL A 76 -1.41 -2.20 2.72
CA VAL A 76 -1.49 -1.43 3.97
C VAL A 76 -0.12 -1.48 4.64
N SER A 77 0.45 -0.31 4.91
CA SER A 77 1.70 -0.18 5.64
C SER A 77 1.50 0.65 6.91
N ALA A 78 1.77 0.06 8.07
CA ALA A 78 1.79 0.75 9.35
C ALA A 78 3.09 1.54 9.48
N TYR A 79 3.00 2.85 9.32
CA TYR A 79 4.10 3.80 9.42
C TYR A 79 4.35 4.11 10.89
N GLY A 80 5.30 3.38 11.50
CA GLY A 80 5.71 3.59 12.89
C GLY A 80 6.59 2.47 13.48
N ALA A 81 6.39 1.21 13.07
CA ALA A 81 7.14 0.07 13.64
C ALA A 81 7.63 -0.97 12.62
N TYR A 82 7.07 -1.00 11.40
CA TYR A 82 7.37 -2.03 10.39
C TYR A 82 8.32 -1.58 9.27
N ALA A 83 9.07 -0.49 9.49
CA ALA A 83 10.20 -0.15 8.61
C ALA A 83 11.37 -1.16 8.77
N GLU A 84 11.39 -1.93 9.86
CA GLU A 84 12.36 -3.01 10.09
C GLU A 84 12.01 -4.24 9.24
N GLY A 85 12.39 -4.21 7.97
CA GLY A 85 12.21 -5.32 7.02
C GLY A 85 11.92 -4.89 5.59
N MET A 86 11.58 -3.61 5.38
CA MET A 86 11.48 -3.02 4.05
C MET A 86 12.87 -2.56 3.62
N SER A 87 13.38 -3.01 2.46
CA SER A 87 14.64 -2.43 2.00
C SER A 87 14.45 -1.08 1.33
N ILE A 88 15.58 -0.40 1.18
CA ILE A 88 15.68 0.99 0.78
C ILE A 88 15.01 1.23 -0.58
N ASP A 89 15.03 0.27 -1.50
CA ASP A 89 14.44 0.44 -2.84
C ASP A 89 12.90 0.55 -2.77
N MET A 90 12.26 -0.37 -2.04
CA MET A 90 10.81 -0.31 -1.77
C MET A 90 10.43 0.95 -1.01
N ALA A 91 11.18 1.28 0.05
CA ALA A 91 10.94 2.49 0.83
C ALA A 91 11.07 3.75 -0.04
N THR A 92 12.04 3.78 -0.96
CA THR A 92 12.26 4.88 -1.90
C THR A 92 11.12 4.97 -2.89
N LYS A 93 10.66 3.87 -3.48
CA LYS A 93 9.52 3.87 -4.41
C LYS A 93 8.21 4.31 -3.74
N LEU A 94 7.96 3.87 -2.51
CA LEU A 94 6.80 4.30 -1.71
C LEU A 94 6.91 5.78 -1.30
N ALA A 95 8.11 6.24 -0.93
CA ALA A 95 8.36 7.63 -0.56
C ALA A 95 8.36 8.60 -1.76
N LEU A 96 8.71 8.13 -2.96
CA LEU A 96 8.75 8.95 -4.18
C LEU A 96 7.37 9.43 -4.62
N HIS A 97 6.30 8.73 -4.27
CA HIS A 97 4.93 9.17 -4.58
C HIS A 97 4.42 10.28 -3.66
N ARG A 98 5.29 10.85 -2.80
CA ARG A 98 4.96 11.94 -1.87
C ARG A 98 4.97 13.33 -2.54
N GLU A 99 5.44 13.44 -3.78
CA GLU A 99 5.55 14.72 -4.49
C GLU A 99 5.06 14.58 -5.94
N GLY A 100 3.81 14.96 -6.17
CA GLY A 100 3.18 15.19 -7.46
C GLY A 100 2.08 16.23 -7.33
#